data_AF-H3RBN9-F1
#
_entry.id   AF-H3RBN9-F1
#
_cell.length_a   1.000
_cell.length_b   1.000
_cell.length_c   1.000
_cell.angle_alpha   90.00
_cell.angle_beta   90.00
_cell.angle_gamma   90.00
#
_symmetry.space_group_name_H-M   'P 1'
#
loop_
_entity.id
_entity.type
_entity.pdbx_description
1 polymer ?
#
loop_
_entity_poly.entity_id
_entity_poly.type
_entity_poly.pdbx_seq_one_letter_code
_entity_poly.pdbx_strand_id
1 'polypeptide(L)'
;MDVNLFISSVKSAVGALSTIQTNEVLRERIAFIYEQIEVIQKASESAQKELAQLKAKNIELEKEIAAYRAKDEFVQHMGAAFRKNTSGEYVKAVYCPNCLKQVGSGDIDFPFHCGTCNWYSEFDGGSLSFIMESLPK
;
A
#
# COMPACT_ATOMS: atom_id res chain seq x y z
N MET A 1 -16.25 21.06 -3.02
CA MET A 1 -17.43 21.78 -3.57
C MET A 1 -18.58 20.80 -3.57
N ASP A 2 -19.70 21.14 -2.93
CA ASP A 2 -20.77 20.20 -2.62
C ASP A 2 -21.63 19.90 -3.86
N VAL A 3 -21.54 18.67 -4.37
CA VAL A 3 -22.25 18.19 -5.57
C VAL A 3 -23.76 18.44 -5.47
N ASN A 4 -24.31 18.48 -4.25
CA ASN A 4 -25.72 18.75 -4.01
C ASN A 4 -26.13 20.21 -4.34
N LEU A 5 -25.25 21.18 -4.09
CA LEU A 5 -25.50 22.58 -4.47
C LEU A 5 -25.55 22.72 -5.99
N PHE A 6 -24.70 21.99 -6.72
CA PHE A 6 -24.65 22.03 -8.19
C PHE A 6 -25.83 21.33 -8.86
N ILE A 7 -26.25 20.16 -8.35
CA ILE A 7 -27.46 19.47 -8.82
C ILE A 7 -28.69 20.37 -8.65
N SER A 8 -28.73 21.14 -7.55
CA SER A 8 -29.81 22.10 -7.29
C SER A 8 -29.82 23.21 -8.34
N SER A 9 -28.66 23.75 -8.71
CA SER A 9 -28.52 24.81 -9.72
C SER A 9 -28.93 24.33 -11.12
N VAL A 10 -28.56 23.11 -11.52
CA VAL A 10 -28.97 22.52 -12.79
C VAL A 10 -30.48 22.26 -12.82
N LYS A 11 -31.07 21.71 -11.75
CA LYS A 11 -32.52 21.51 -11.65
C LYS A 11 -33.28 22.83 -11.74
N SER A 12 -32.82 23.88 -11.08
CA SER A 12 -33.43 25.21 -11.16
C SER A 12 -33.28 25.84 -12.55
N ALA A 13 -32.15 25.62 -13.22
CA ALA A 13 -31.93 26.10 -14.59
C ALA A 13 -32.87 25.42 -15.60
N VAL A 14 -33.07 24.10 -15.48
CA VAL A 14 -34.00 23.30 -16.29
C VAL A 14 -35.46 23.63 -15.98
N GLY A 15 -35.81 23.83 -14.71
CA GLY A 15 -37.17 24.20 -14.29
C GLY A 15 -37.61 25.59 -14.77
N ALA A 16 -36.67 26.51 -15.01
CA ALA A 16 -36.98 27.83 -15.57
C ALA A 16 -36.97 27.85 -17.11
N LEU A 17 -36.36 26.87 -17.78
CA LEU A 17 -36.40 26.72 -19.24
C LEU A 17 -37.80 26.30 -19.75
N SER A 18 -38.58 25.59 -18.94
CA SER A 18 -39.95 25.19 -19.30
C SER A 18 -40.97 26.35 -19.30
N THR A 19 -40.58 27.54 -18.85
CA THR A 19 -41.48 28.69 -18.64
C THR A 19 -41.23 29.92 -19.53
N ILE A 20 -40.27 29.91 -20.47
CA ILE A 20 -39.79 31.13 -21.15
C ILE A 20 -40.15 31.16 -22.64
N GLN A 21 -40.74 32.28 -23.11
CA GLN A 21 -41.29 32.47 -24.47
C GLN A 21 -40.38 33.23 -25.47
N THR A 22 -39.19 33.73 -25.09
CA THR A 22 -38.36 34.56 -25.98
C THR A 22 -36.98 33.96 -26.32
N ASN A 23 -36.60 34.04 -27.59
CA ASN A 23 -35.38 33.44 -28.17
C ASN A 23 -34.06 33.91 -27.53
N GLU A 24 -33.99 35.15 -27.03
CA GLU A 24 -32.75 35.73 -26.48
C GLU A 24 -32.35 35.08 -25.14
N VAL A 25 -33.32 34.89 -24.25
CA VAL A 25 -33.09 34.28 -22.92
C VAL A 25 -32.72 32.81 -23.04
N LEU A 26 -33.27 32.12 -24.06
CA LEU A 26 -32.86 30.74 -24.40
C LEU A 26 -31.39 30.68 -24.83
N ARG A 27 -30.91 31.65 -25.62
CA ARG A 27 -29.51 31.70 -26.07
C ARG A 27 -28.53 31.92 -24.91
N GLU A 28 -28.84 32.85 -24.01
CA GLU A 28 -28.01 33.12 -22.83
C GLU A 28 -27.91 31.90 -21.91
N ARG A 29 -29.03 31.18 -21.70
CA ARG A 29 -29.02 29.96 -20.88
C ARG A 29 -28.28 28.80 -21.55
N ILE A 30 -28.38 28.66 -22.87
CA ILE A 30 -27.60 27.67 -23.61
C ILE A 30 -26.09 27.98 -23.49
N ALA A 31 -25.69 29.24 -23.63
CA ALA A 31 -24.30 29.67 -23.44
C ALA A 31 -23.80 29.35 -22.02
N PHE A 32 -24.60 29.68 -21.00
CA PHE A 32 -24.30 29.33 -19.61
C PHE A 32 -24.15 27.82 -19.39
N ILE A 33 -25.02 27.00 -19.98
CA ILE A 33 -24.93 25.54 -19.88
C ILE A 33 -23.61 25.03 -20.51
N TYR A 34 -23.21 25.58 -21.66
CA TYR A 34 -21.95 25.20 -22.29
C TYR A 34 -20.74 25.58 -21.43
N GLU A 35 -20.74 26.76 -20.81
CA GLU A 35 -19.68 27.14 -19.86
C GLU A 35 -19.60 26.18 -18.67
N GLN A 36 -20.76 25.78 -18.11
CA GLN A 36 -20.79 24.82 -17.01
C GLN A 36 -20.29 23.43 -17.44
N ILE A 37 -20.61 22.99 -18.66
CA ILE A 37 -20.08 21.73 -19.22
C ILE A 37 -18.56 21.80 -19.36
N GLU A 38 -18.02 22.92 -19.85
CA GLU A 38 -16.57 23.08 -20.00
C GLU A 38 -15.84 23.04 -18.64
N VAL A 39 -16.43 23.67 -17.61
CA VAL A 39 -15.93 23.60 -16.23
C VAL A 39 -15.94 22.15 -15.71
N ILE A 40 -17.02 21.41 -15.95
CA ILE A 40 -17.12 19.99 -15.56
C ILE A 40 -16.03 19.16 -16.23
N GLN A 41 -15.81 19.39 -17.53
CA GLN A 41 -14.87 18.61 -18.30
C GLN A 41 -13.44 18.83 -17.79
N LYS A 42 -13.05 20.09 -17.55
CA LYS A 42 -11.75 20.43 -16.96
C LYS A 42 -11.59 19.89 -15.53
N ALA A 43 -12.63 19.97 -14.70
CA ALA A 43 -12.59 19.44 -13.34
C ALA A 43 -12.46 17.91 -13.33
N SER A 44 -13.16 17.22 -14.23
CA SER A 44 -13.09 15.76 -14.39
C SER A 44 -11.70 15.33 -14.84
N GLU A 45 -11.11 16.01 -15.83
CA GLU A 45 -9.74 15.73 -16.30
C GLU A 45 -8.70 15.95 -15.18
N SER A 46 -8.83 17.04 -14.42
CA SER A 46 -7.95 17.31 -13.27
C SER A 46 -8.09 16.23 -12.19
N ALA A 47 -9.31 15.84 -11.84
CA ALA A 47 -9.56 14.82 -10.83
C ALA A 47 -9.03 13.44 -11.27
N GLN A 48 -9.20 13.08 -12.55
CA GLN A 48 -8.65 11.83 -13.10
C GLN A 48 -7.12 11.82 -13.03
N LYS A 49 -6.47 12.94 -13.34
CA LYS A 49 -5.01 13.08 -13.25
C LYS A 49 -4.53 12.93 -11.81
N GLU A 50 -5.18 13.58 -10.87
CA GLU A 50 -4.83 13.51 -9.45
C GLU A 50 -5.03 12.10 -8.89
N LEU A 51 -6.13 11.44 -9.27
CA LEU A 51 -6.42 10.05 -8.88
C LEU A 51 -5.37 9.08 -9.43
N ALA A 52 -4.94 9.25 -10.68
CA ALA A 52 -3.86 8.47 -11.26
C ALA A 52 -2.52 8.67 -10.52
N GLN A 53 -2.19 9.92 -10.18
CA GLN A 53 -0.98 10.24 -9.41
C GLN A 53 -1.00 9.64 -8.00
N LEU A 54 -2.15 9.74 -7.30
CA LEU A 54 -2.30 9.18 -5.97
C LEU A 54 -2.21 7.64 -5.99
N LYS A 55 -2.83 6.98 -6.98
CA LYS A 55 -2.69 5.53 -7.16
C LYS A 55 -1.24 5.11 -7.39
N ALA A 56 -0.51 5.84 -8.24
CA ALA A 56 0.90 5.56 -8.49
C ALA A 56 1.74 5.72 -7.21
N LYS A 57 1.53 6.79 -6.44
CA LYS A 57 2.21 6.98 -5.15
C LYS A 57 1.87 5.90 -4.14
N ASN A 58 0.61 5.46 -4.09
CA ASN A 58 0.18 4.42 -3.16
C ASN A 58 0.89 3.09 -3.47
N ILE A 59 0.94 2.69 -4.74
CA ILE A 59 1.68 1.50 -5.18
C ILE A 59 3.16 1.60 -4.80
N GLU A 60 3.78 2.77 -4.94
CA GLU A 60 5.19 2.94 -4.57
C GLU A 60 5.40 2.84 -3.05
N LEU A 61 4.57 3.49 -2.26
CA LEU A 61 4.61 3.40 -0.80
C LEU A 61 4.35 1.97 -0.30
N GLU A 62 3.44 1.22 -0.93
CA GLU A 62 3.21 -0.19 -0.61
C GLU A 62 4.46 -1.04 -0.86
N LYS A 63 5.18 -0.80 -1.97
CA LYS A 63 6.45 -1.48 -2.25
C LYS A 63 7.53 -1.10 -1.25
N GLU A 64 7.66 0.18 -0.91
CA GLU A 64 8.61 0.65 0.10
C GLU A 64 8.31 0.02 1.46
N ILE A 65 7.05 0.05 1.92
CA ILE A 65 6.63 -0.58 3.18
C ILE A 65 6.92 -2.09 3.16
N ALA A 66 6.65 -2.80 2.07
CA ALA A 66 6.98 -4.21 1.94
C ALA A 66 8.50 -4.45 2.03
N ALA A 67 9.31 -3.59 1.42
CA ALA A 67 10.76 -3.66 1.49
C ALA A 67 11.32 -3.34 2.89
N TYR A 68 10.72 -2.38 3.60
CA TYR A 68 11.10 -2.04 4.98
C TYR A 68 10.66 -3.13 5.97
N ARG A 69 9.43 -3.65 5.86
CA ARG A 69 8.97 -4.78 6.69
C ARG A 69 9.87 -6.00 6.54
N ALA A 70 10.32 -6.30 5.32
CA ALA A 70 11.27 -7.38 5.09
C ALA A 70 12.65 -7.16 5.75
N LYS A 71 13.00 -5.95 6.16
CA LYS A 71 14.28 -5.62 6.82
C LYS A 71 14.14 -5.46 8.33
N ASP A 72 13.09 -4.81 8.81
CA ASP A 72 12.87 -4.57 10.25
C ASP A 72 12.34 -5.80 11.00
N GLU A 73 11.78 -6.78 10.30
CA GLU A 73 11.30 -8.01 10.92
C GLU A 73 12.44 -8.97 11.29
N PHE A 74 13.64 -8.85 10.71
CA PHE A 74 14.74 -9.78 10.94
C PHE A 74 15.80 -9.21 11.88
N VAL A 75 15.97 -9.88 13.01
CA VAL A 75 17.06 -9.61 13.95
C VAL A 75 18.14 -10.67 13.77
N GLN A 76 19.39 -10.23 13.60
CA GLN A 76 20.52 -11.12 13.56
C GLN A 76 21.01 -11.43 14.98
N HIS A 77 21.21 -12.71 15.29
CA HIS A 77 21.73 -13.18 16.57
C HIS A 77 22.50 -14.48 16.35
N MET A 78 23.67 -14.64 16.98
CA MET A 78 24.53 -15.84 16.85
C MET A 78 24.73 -16.31 15.40
N GLY A 79 25.01 -15.35 14.50
CA GLY A 79 25.27 -15.62 13.09
C GLY A 79 24.05 -16.03 12.26
N ALA A 80 22.83 -16.09 12.81
CA ALA A 80 21.60 -16.42 12.12
C ALA A 80 20.59 -15.26 12.15
N ALA A 81 19.55 -15.30 11.30
CA ALA A 81 18.46 -14.33 11.30
C ALA A 81 17.18 -14.91 11.91
N PHE A 82 16.47 -14.10 12.69
CA PHE A 82 15.22 -14.46 13.36
C PHE A 82 14.14 -13.43 13.04
N ARG A 83 12.95 -13.90 12.66
CA ARG A 83 11.86 -13.03 12.23
C ARG A 83 10.88 -12.74 13.36
N LYS A 84 10.51 -11.47 13.57
CA LYS A 84 9.37 -11.06 14.40
C LYS A 84 8.06 -11.16 13.59
N ASN A 85 6.98 -11.55 14.24
CA ASN A 85 5.63 -11.54 13.67
C ASN A 85 5.01 -10.13 13.77
N THR A 86 3.79 -9.95 13.28
CA THR A 86 3.07 -8.65 13.32
C THR A 86 2.78 -8.16 14.73
N SER A 87 2.85 -9.03 15.74
CA SER A 87 2.69 -8.69 17.16
C SER A 87 4.04 -8.35 17.82
N GLY A 88 5.15 -8.41 17.09
CA GLY A 88 6.50 -8.15 17.60
C GLY A 88 7.18 -9.35 18.28
N GLU A 89 6.55 -10.53 18.30
CA GLU A 89 7.11 -11.74 18.90
C GLU A 89 7.93 -12.54 17.88
N TYR A 90 8.97 -13.24 18.33
CA TYR A 90 9.78 -14.07 17.44
C TYR A 90 9.04 -15.32 16.98
N VAL A 91 9.07 -15.58 15.67
CA VAL A 91 8.65 -16.86 15.09
C VAL A 91 9.72 -17.90 15.42
N LYS A 92 9.30 -19.09 15.88
CA LYS A 92 10.20 -20.22 16.18
C LYS A 92 10.74 -20.87 14.90
N ALA A 93 11.55 -20.12 14.17
CA ALA A 93 12.19 -20.53 12.92
C ALA A 93 13.51 -19.78 12.74
N VAL A 94 14.50 -20.48 12.19
CA VAL A 94 15.81 -19.91 11.86
C VAL A 94 15.82 -19.54 10.39
N TYR A 95 16.38 -18.38 10.07
CA TYR A 95 16.54 -17.88 8.71
C TYR A 95 18.02 -17.67 8.42
N CYS A 96 18.40 -17.92 7.16
CA CYS A 96 19.74 -17.60 6.68
C CYS A 96 19.95 -16.07 6.72
N PRO A 97 21.06 -15.56 7.30
CA PRO A 97 21.32 -14.13 7.37
C PRO A 97 21.56 -13.50 5.99
N ASN A 98 22.03 -14.28 5.02
CA ASN A 98 22.36 -13.80 3.67
C ASN A 98 21.17 -13.87 2.71
N CYS A 99 20.38 -14.94 2.80
CA CYS A 99 19.28 -15.20 1.86
C CYS A 99 17.90 -14.83 2.44
N LEU A 100 17.79 -14.61 3.76
CA LEU A 100 16.54 -14.40 4.50
C LEU A 100 15.45 -15.46 4.24
N LYS A 101 15.88 -16.65 3.82
CA LYS A 101 15.03 -17.83 3.64
C LYS A 101 15.07 -18.66 4.91
N GLN A 102 13.92 -19.21 5.28
CA GLN A 102 13.83 -20.16 6.38
C GLN A 102 14.69 -21.38 6.06
N VAL A 103 15.40 -21.86 7.06
CA VAL A 103 16.29 -23.02 6.99
C VAL A 103 15.92 -24.02 8.08
N GLY A 104 16.35 -25.26 7.92
CA GLY A 104 16.20 -26.32 8.91
C GLY A 104 17.54 -26.93 9.27
N SER A 105 17.61 -27.55 10.44
CA SER A 105 18.63 -28.54 10.75
C SER A 105 18.15 -29.91 10.25
N GLY A 106 19.07 -30.72 9.71
CA GLY A 106 18.73 -32.08 9.26
C GLY A 106 18.33 -33.02 10.41
N ASP A 107 18.86 -32.76 11.61
CA ASP A 107 18.52 -33.40 12.88
C ASP A 107 18.84 -32.44 14.05
N ILE A 108 18.63 -32.87 15.31
CA ILE A 108 18.94 -32.10 16.51
C ILE A 108 20.44 -31.79 16.66
N ASP A 109 21.31 -32.69 16.21
CA ASP A 109 22.77 -32.56 16.37
C ASP A 109 23.45 -31.82 15.20
N PHE A 110 22.68 -31.41 14.18
CA PHE A 110 23.22 -30.72 13.02
C PHE A 110 22.95 -29.21 13.07
N PRO A 111 23.89 -28.38 12.59
CA PRO A 111 23.64 -26.96 12.39
C PRO A 111 22.58 -26.73 11.31
N PHE A 112 21.91 -25.59 11.41
CA PHE A 112 21.07 -25.08 10.34
C PHE A 112 21.94 -24.74 9.13
N HIS A 113 21.46 -25.09 7.93
CA HIS A 113 22.22 -24.84 6.71
C HIS A 113 21.35 -24.19 5.64
N CYS A 114 21.96 -23.33 4.83
CA CYS A 114 21.32 -22.73 3.66
C CYS A 114 21.87 -23.35 2.38
N GLY A 115 21.07 -24.17 1.69
CA GLY A 115 21.48 -24.75 0.40
C GLY A 115 21.63 -23.75 -0.76
N THR A 116 21.29 -22.47 -0.58
CA THR A 116 21.48 -21.43 -1.61
C THR A 116 22.85 -20.76 -1.53
N CYS A 117 23.35 -20.45 -0.33
CA CYS A 117 24.61 -19.73 -0.14
C CYS A 117 25.65 -20.50 0.70
N ASN A 118 25.39 -21.76 1.03
CA ASN A 118 26.23 -22.64 1.85
C ASN A 118 26.58 -22.07 3.24
N TRP A 119 25.75 -21.17 3.76
CA TRP A 119 25.88 -20.72 5.15
C TRP A 119 25.47 -21.82 6.13
N TYR A 120 26.16 -21.88 7.27
CA TYR A 120 25.86 -22.75 8.41
C TYR A 120 25.73 -21.90 9.68
N SER A 121 24.79 -22.26 10.56
CA SER A 121 24.67 -21.63 11.88
C SER A 121 25.77 -22.07 12.84
N GLU A 122 26.03 -21.24 13.84
CA GLU A 122 26.97 -21.53 14.93
C GLU A 122 26.37 -22.44 16.02
N PHE A 123 25.09 -22.81 15.88
CA PHE A 123 24.34 -23.64 16.81
C PHE A 123 23.56 -24.74 16.07
N ASP A 124 23.21 -25.81 16.79
CA ASP A 124 22.47 -26.97 16.28
C ASP A 124 20.95 -26.89 16.55
N GLY A 125 20.21 -27.86 16.00
CA GLY A 125 18.76 -27.96 16.20
C GLY A 125 18.34 -28.12 17.68
N GLY A 126 19.12 -28.88 18.47
CA GLY A 126 18.88 -29.10 19.89
C GLY A 126 18.99 -27.83 20.72
N SER A 127 19.87 -26.92 20.33
CA SER A 127 20.12 -25.65 21.01
C SER A 127 19.11 -24.56 20.64
N LEU A 128 18.24 -24.76 19.64
CA LEU A 128 17.34 -23.72 19.13
C LEU A 128 16.47 -23.10 20.23
N SER A 129 15.90 -23.89 21.14
CA SER A 129 15.00 -23.37 22.18
C SER A 129 15.75 -22.39 23.11
N PHE A 130 16.98 -22.71 23.49
CA PHE A 130 17.84 -21.84 24.29
C PHE A 130 18.22 -20.56 23.55
N ILE A 131 18.56 -20.67 22.26
CA ILE A 131 18.88 -19.50 21.43
C ILE A 131 17.69 -18.55 21.31
N MET A 132 16.49 -19.09 21.10
CA MET A 132 15.25 -18.30 21.02
C MET A 132 14.97 -17.50 22.31
N GLU A 133 15.27 -18.07 23.48
CA GLU A 133 15.13 -17.38 24.77
C GLU A 133 16.19 -16.28 24.97
N SER A 134 17.35 -16.41 24.32
CA SER A 134 18.44 -15.43 24.36
C SER A 134 18.30 -14.26 23.38
N LEU A 135 17.24 -14.25 22.55
CA LEU A 135 17.02 -13.19 21.57
C LEU A 135 16.75 -11.84 22.26
N PRO A 136 17.25 -10.72 21.71
CA PRO A 136 16.99 -9.39 22.25
C PRO A 136 15.48 -9.09 22.17
N LYS A 137 14.91 -8.55 23.24
CA LYS A 137 13.48 -8.23 23.32
C LYS A 137 13.13 -7.03 22.43
#